data_AF-K9V4K2-F1
#
_entry.id   AF-K9V4K2-F1
#
_cell.length_a   1.000
_cell.length_b   1.000
_cell.length_c   1.000
_cell.angle_alpha   90.00
_cell.angle_beta   90.00
_cell.angle_gamma   90.00
#
_symmetry.space_group_name_H-M   'P 1'
#
loop_
_entity.id
_entity.type
_entity.pdbx_description
1 polymer ?
#
loop_
_entity_poly.entity_id
_entity_poly.type
_entity_poly.pdbx_seq_one_letter_code
_entity_poly.pdbx_strand_id
1 'polypeptide(L)'
;MSPHHQISTTKNLSRDWQIEKLPGLNAEEQLQLQVCGIKTTKQLLQAAQNPQARLILANQLHVHIHHVNKWVALSDLARIPSIGTEYCGLLLHAGIASAVQLAATPTYRLHKQILRLQVATMQRRDLCPAIELVQQWVQQAKLVQGDLSNRKNIDW
;
A
#
# COMPACT_ATOMS: atom_id res chain seq x y z
N MET A 1 -7.58 44.79 12.29
CA MET A 1 -6.45 43.97 12.78
C MET A 1 -6.92 42.52 12.70
N SER A 2 -6.38 41.75 11.76
CA SER A 2 -6.87 40.40 11.43
C SER A 2 -6.50 39.38 12.52
N PRO A 3 -7.38 38.42 12.85
CA PRO A 3 -7.01 37.30 13.70
C PRO A 3 -6.22 36.27 12.89
N HIS A 4 -5.00 35.99 13.35
CA HIS A 4 -4.17 34.91 12.82
C HIS A 4 -4.85 33.55 13.03
N HIS A 5 -5.25 32.94 11.93
CA HIS A 5 -5.74 31.57 11.87
C HIS A 5 -4.53 30.63 12.02
N GLN A 6 -4.37 30.01 13.19
CA GLN A 6 -3.45 28.88 13.36
C GLN A 6 -4.11 27.65 12.73
N ILE A 7 -3.76 27.35 11.49
CA ILE A 7 -4.13 26.09 10.84
C ILE A 7 -3.17 25.02 11.36
N SER A 8 -3.62 24.25 12.35
CA SER A 8 -3.01 22.98 12.72
C SER A 8 -3.20 21.98 11.58
N THR A 9 -2.38 22.04 10.53
CA THR A 9 -2.33 20.99 9.51
C THR A 9 -1.70 19.73 10.09
N THR A 10 -2.51 18.85 10.65
CA THR A 10 -2.17 17.45 10.83
C THR A 10 -1.89 16.84 9.45
N LYS A 11 -0.61 16.77 9.06
CA LYS A 11 -0.17 16.05 7.85
C LYS A 11 -0.58 14.58 8.03
N ASN A 12 -1.65 14.15 7.36
CA ASN A 12 -1.99 12.74 7.30
C ASN A 12 -0.91 12.00 6.49
N LEU A 13 -0.04 11.27 7.19
CA LEU A 13 1.11 10.57 6.60
C LEU A 13 0.68 9.35 5.77
N SER A 14 -0.54 8.85 5.97
CA SER A 14 -1.07 7.65 5.33
C SER A 14 -2.25 7.99 4.40
N ARG A 15 -2.18 7.53 3.16
CA ARG A 15 -3.28 7.65 2.19
C ARG A 15 -4.30 6.53 2.37
N ASP A 16 -5.54 6.84 1.99
CA ASP A 16 -6.62 5.88 1.83
C ASP A 16 -7.27 6.13 0.47
N TRP A 17 -7.61 5.06 -0.23
CA TRP A 17 -8.10 5.08 -1.60
C TRP A 17 -9.43 4.33 -1.68
N GLN A 18 -10.29 4.77 -2.60
CA GLN A 18 -11.43 3.95 -3.01
C GLN A 18 -10.92 2.60 -3.54
N ILE A 19 -11.62 1.52 -3.23
CA ILE A 19 -11.19 0.17 -3.59
C ILE A 19 -11.06 -0.01 -5.11
N GLU A 20 -11.88 0.71 -5.88
CA GLU A 20 -11.87 0.76 -7.35
C GLU A 20 -10.57 1.34 -7.94
N LYS A 21 -9.84 2.14 -7.15
CA LYS A 21 -8.55 2.71 -7.56
C LYS A 21 -7.39 1.73 -7.35
N LEU A 22 -7.59 0.68 -6.54
CA LEU A 22 -6.54 -0.28 -6.23
C LEU A 22 -6.31 -1.19 -7.45
N PRO A 23 -5.07 -1.29 -7.97
CA PRO A 23 -4.80 -2.11 -9.15
C PRO A 23 -4.99 -3.59 -8.86
N GLY A 24 -5.23 -4.38 -9.91
CA GLY A 24 -5.27 -5.85 -9.80
C GLY A 24 -6.53 -6.43 -9.17
N LEU A 25 -7.57 -5.60 -9.01
CA LEU A 25 -8.95 -6.01 -8.79
C LEU A 25 -9.74 -5.89 -10.10
N ASN A 26 -10.51 -6.91 -10.46
CA ASN A 26 -11.51 -6.84 -11.53
C ASN A 26 -12.85 -6.26 -11.02
N ALA A 27 -13.80 -6.00 -11.93
CA ALA A 27 -15.08 -5.39 -11.58
C ALA A 27 -15.94 -6.25 -10.62
N GLU A 28 -15.89 -7.57 -10.75
CA GLU A 28 -16.61 -8.49 -9.88
C GLU A 28 -16.02 -8.48 -8.46
N GLU A 29 -14.69 -8.56 -8.34
CA GLU A 29 -13.97 -8.51 -7.06
C GLU A 29 -14.22 -7.16 -6.35
N GLN A 30 -14.26 -6.05 -7.10
CA GLN A 30 -14.62 -4.73 -6.56
C GLN A 30 -16.03 -4.72 -5.99
N LEU A 31 -17.01 -5.24 -6.74
CA LEU A 31 -18.40 -5.29 -6.31
C LEU A 31 -18.57 -6.16 -5.06
N GLN A 32 -17.95 -7.35 -5.04
CA GLN A 32 -18.02 -8.25 -3.89
C GLN A 32 -17.45 -7.60 -2.62
N LEU A 33 -16.30 -6.91 -2.72
CA LEU A 33 -15.73 -6.15 -1.60
C LEU A 33 -16.70 -5.05 -1.14
N GLN A 34 -17.31 -4.31 -2.06
CA GLN A 34 -18.28 -3.26 -1.73
C GLN A 34 -19.54 -3.82 -1.04
N VAL A 35 -20.04 -4.99 -1.46
CA VAL A 35 -21.16 -5.71 -0.81
C VAL A 35 -20.79 -6.12 0.61
N CYS A 36 -19.55 -6.51 0.86
CA CYS A 36 -19.01 -6.75 2.20
C CYS A 36 -18.75 -5.46 3.02
N GLY A 37 -19.12 -4.28 2.50
CA GLY A 37 -18.90 -2.99 3.15
C GLY A 37 -17.48 -2.45 3.02
N ILE A 38 -16.62 -3.10 2.24
CA ILE A 38 -15.23 -2.72 2.02
C ILE A 38 -15.15 -1.83 0.77
N LYS A 39 -15.22 -0.51 1.00
CA LYS A 39 -15.18 0.51 -0.07
C LYS A 39 -13.81 1.15 -0.23
N THR A 40 -12.92 0.96 0.74
CA THR A 40 -11.62 1.63 0.80
C THR A 40 -10.48 0.68 1.11
N THR A 41 -9.26 1.06 0.74
CA THR A 41 -8.04 0.32 1.06
C THR A 41 -7.82 0.18 2.57
N LYS A 42 -8.16 1.21 3.36
CA LYS A 42 -8.09 1.16 4.82
C LYS A 42 -9.07 0.14 5.40
N GLN A 43 -10.32 0.12 4.93
CA GLN A 43 -11.30 -0.87 5.35
C GLN A 43 -10.86 -2.29 5.00
N LEU A 44 -10.25 -2.50 3.82
CA LEU A 44 -9.69 -3.79 3.44
C LEU A 44 -8.59 -4.23 4.41
N LEU A 45 -7.65 -3.34 4.73
CA LEU A 45 -6.58 -3.62 5.69
C LEU A 45 -7.11 -3.97 7.09
N GLN A 46 -8.19 -3.29 7.53
CA GLN A 46 -8.86 -3.58 8.80
C GLN A 46 -9.56 -4.95 8.77
N ALA A 47 -10.34 -5.24 7.73
CA ALA A 47 -11.03 -6.51 7.57
C ALA A 47 -10.06 -7.70 7.41
N ALA A 48 -8.84 -7.46 6.94
CA ALA A 48 -7.84 -8.47 6.60
C ALA A 48 -6.56 -8.38 7.47
N GLN A 49 -6.70 -7.87 8.70
CA GLN A 49 -5.58 -7.49 9.58
C GLN A 49 -4.65 -8.65 9.99
N ASN A 50 -5.14 -9.89 9.96
CA ASN A 50 -4.38 -11.08 10.35
C ASN A 50 -4.69 -12.28 9.42
N PRO A 51 -3.89 -13.37 9.47
CA PRO A 51 -4.06 -14.51 8.56
C PRO A 51 -5.45 -15.16 8.62
N GLN A 52 -6.04 -15.28 9.82
CA GLN A 52 -7.37 -15.84 9.99
C GLN A 52 -8.45 -14.95 9.37
N ALA A 53 -8.38 -13.64 9.59
CA ALA A 53 -9.31 -12.67 9.01
C ALA A 53 -9.23 -12.67 7.47
N ARG A 54 -8.03 -12.86 6.90
CA ARG A 54 -7.85 -13.03 5.45
C ARG A 54 -8.51 -14.30 4.92
N LEU A 55 -8.41 -15.41 5.64
CA LEU A 55 -9.08 -16.66 5.27
C LEU A 55 -10.60 -16.51 5.32
N ILE A 56 -11.13 -15.87 6.36
CA ILE A 56 -12.57 -15.57 6.48
C ILE A 56 -13.03 -14.72 5.29
N LEU A 57 -12.30 -13.64 4.98
CA LEU A 57 -12.64 -12.78 3.85
C LEU A 57 -12.56 -13.52 2.51
N ALA A 58 -11.53 -14.36 2.30
CA ALA A 58 -11.40 -15.16 1.09
C ALA A 58 -12.60 -16.11 0.91
N ASN A 59 -13.04 -16.76 1.98
CA ASN A 59 -14.21 -17.63 1.97
C ASN A 59 -15.52 -16.85 1.69
N GLN A 60 -15.69 -15.66 2.28
CA GLN A 60 -16.85 -14.80 2.04
C GLN A 60 -16.95 -14.31 0.58
N LEU A 61 -15.80 -14.02 -0.04
CA LEU A 61 -15.75 -13.56 -1.43
C LEU A 61 -15.69 -14.71 -2.44
N HIS A 62 -15.59 -15.97 -1.99
CA HIS A 62 -15.38 -17.14 -2.83
C HIS A 62 -14.14 -17.03 -3.76
N VAL A 63 -13.05 -16.44 -3.25
CA VAL A 63 -11.79 -16.27 -3.99
C VAL A 63 -10.65 -17.04 -3.32
N HIS A 64 -9.61 -17.35 -4.09
CA HIS A 64 -8.41 -17.95 -3.52
C HIS A 64 -7.70 -16.96 -2.57
N ILE A 65 -7.19 -17.45 -1.43
CA ILE A 65 -6.50 -16.63 -0.41
C ILE A 65 -5.35 -15.77 -0.95
N HIS A 66 -4.74 -16.20 -2.06
CA HIS A 66 -3.69 -15.42 -2.75
C HIS A 66 -4.20 -14.07 -3.28
N HIS A 67 -5.46 -13.98 -3.71
CA HIS A 67 -6.07 -12.72 -4.16
C HIS A 67 -6.19 -11.73 -2.99
N VAL A 68 -6.73 -12.19 -1.86
CA VAL A 68 -6.83 -11.37 -0.64
C VAL A 68 -5.44 -10.91 -0.17
N ASN A 69 -4.46 -11.82 -0.12
CA ASN A 69 -3.09 -11.46 0.25
C ASN A 69 -2.49 -10.41 -0.70
N LYS A 70 -2.73 -10.53 -2.02
CA LYS A 70 -2.31 -9.56 -3.02
C LYS A 70 -2.94 -8.19 -2.76
N TRP A 71 -4.25 -8.11 -2.59
CA TRP A 71 -4.94 -6.83 -2.37
C TRP A 71 -4.55 -6.16 -1.05
N VAL A 72 -4.30 -6.95 -0.01
CA VAL A 72 -3.76 -6.46 1.26
C VAL A 72 -2.36 -5.87 1.06
N ALA A 73 -1.48 -6.56 0.35
CA ALA A 73 -0.14 -6.06 0.06
C ALA A 73 -0.19 -4.75 -0.75
N LEU A 74 -1.02 -4.70 -1.80
CA LEU A 74 -1.21 -3.50 -2.60
C LEU A 74 -1.77 -2.34 -1.77
N SER A 75 -2.75 -2.61 -0.91
CA SER A 75 -3.35 -1.59 -0.02
C SER A 75 -2.34 -1.07 1.01
N ASP A 76 -1.54 -1.95 1.59
CA ASP A 76 -0.51 -1.58 2.58
C ASP A 76 0.61 -0.74 1.96
N LEU A 77 0.96 -0.98 0.69
CA LEU A 77 1.93 -0.17 -0.05
C LEU A 77 1.32 1.16 -0.53
N ALA A 78 0.09 1.13 -1.05
CA ALA A 78 -0.58 2.29 -1.61
C ALA A 78 -0.85 3.41 -0.59
N ARG A 79 -0.86 3.09 0.71
CA ARG A 79 -0.99 4.09 1.76
C ARG A 79 0.22 5.05 1.83
N ILE A 80 1.36 4.70 1.23
CA ILE A 80 2.53 5.57 1.19
C ILE A 80 2.33 6.65 0.11
N PRO A 81 2.38 7.96 0.46
CA PRO A 81 1.94 9.04 -0.43
C PRO A 81 2.60 9.07 -1.81
N SER A 82 3.91 8.88 -1.92
CA SER A 82 4.59 8.88 -3.23
C SER A 82 4.59 7.53 -3.95
N ILE A 83 3.96 6.50 -3.36
CA ILE A 83 3.72 5.22 -4.02
C ILE A 83 2.31 5.21 -4.60
N GLY A 84 1.31 5.46 -3.75
CA GLY A 84 -0.10 5.45 -4.13
C GLY A 84 -0.52 4.17 -4.86
N THR A 85 -1.61 4.27 -5.62
CA THR A 85 -2.08 3.17 -6.47
C THR A 85 -1.24 3.00 -7.75
N GLU A 86 -0.37 3.96 -8.06
CA GLU A 86 0.47 3.96 -9.26
C GLU A 86 1.64 2.98 -9.14
N TYR A 87 2.38 3.03 -8.02
CA TYR A 87 3.60 2.23 -7.84
C TYR A 87 3.45 1.03 -6.91
N CYS A 88 2.31 0.85 -6.22
CA CYS A 88 2.13 -0.28 -5.31
C CYS A 88 2.23 -1.63 -6.03
N GLY A 89 1.72 -1.73 -7.26
CA GLY A 89 1.85 -2.90 -8.12
C GLY A 89 3.31 -3.19 -8.50
N LEU A 90 4.07 -2.15 -8.88
CA LEU A 90 5.48 -2.27 -9.20
C LEU A 90 6.28 -2.85 -8.02
N LEU A 91 6.04 -2.33 -6.82
CA LEU A 91 6.72 -2.79 -5.61
C LEU A 91 6.35 -4.23 -5.25
N LEU A 92 5.08 -4.60 -5.37
CA LEU A 92 4.65 -5.97 -5.15
C LEU A 92 5.34 -6.93 -6.10
N HIS A 93 5.38 -6.62 -7.39
CA HIS A 93 6.07 -7.43 -8.39
C HIS A 93 7.60 -7.42 -8.23
N ALA A 94 8.17 -6.39 -7.62
CA ALA A 94 9.58 -6.35 -7.23
C ALA A 94 9.89 -7.19 -5.96
N GLY A 95 8.88 -7.80 -5.34
CA GLY A 95 9.00 -8.67 -4.18
C GLY A 95 8.83 -7.98 -2.83
N ILE A 96 8.29 -6.76 -2.81
CA ILE A 96 7.97 -6.02 -1.58
C ILE A 96 6.46 -6.12 -1.33
N ALA A 97 6.05 -6.82 -0.28
CA ALA A 97 4.64 -7.12 0.00
C ALA A 97 4.04 -6.29 1.16
N SER A 98 4.82 -5.41 1.78
CA SER A 98 4.33 -4.54 2.86
C SER A 98 5.18 -3.28 3.01
N ALA A 99 4.59 -2.25 3.63
CA ALA A 99 5.31 -1.03 4.00
C ALA A 99 6.35 -1.28 5.10
N VAL A 100 6.15 -2.28 5.98
CA VAL A 100 7.17 -2.72 6.95
C VAL A 100 8.40 -3.27 6.23
N GLN A 101 8.21 -4.19 5.28
CA GLN A 101 9.29 -4.75 4.48
C GLN A 101 10.00 -3.65 3.68
N LEU A 102 9.25 -2.73 3.07
CA LEU A 102 9.81 -1.61 2.34
C LEU A 102 10.71 -0.74 3.22
N ALA A 103 10.25 -0.39 4.42
CA ALA A 103 11.00 0.43 5.38
C ALA A 103 12.34 -0.21 5.80
N ALA A 104 12.40 -1.55 5.82
CA ALA A 104 13.59 -2.32 6.16
C ALA A 104 14.48 -2.64 4.95
N THR A 105 14.03 -2.37 3.73
CA THR A 105 14.77 -2.74 2.51
C THR A 105 15.82 -1.69 2.16
N PRO A 106 17.10 -2.07 1.92
CA PRO A 106 18.11 -1.13 1.43
C PRO A 106 17.74 -0.57 0.06
N THR A 107 17.79 0.76 -0.10
CA THR A 107 17.38 1.47 -1.32
C THR A 107 18.08 0.94 -2.58
N TYR A 108 19.40 0.71 -2.53
CA TYR A 108 20.17 0.19 -3.67
C TYR A 108 19.68 -1.19 -4.13
N ARG A 109 19.28 -2.04 -3.17
CA ARG A 109 18.78 -3.39 -3.44
C ARG A 109 17.42 -3.30 -4.13
N LEU A 110 16.52 -2.47 -3.61
CA LEU A 110 15.19 -2.27 -4.18
C LEU A 110 15.27 -1.71 -5.60
N HIS A 111 16.07 -0.67 -5.84
CA HIS A 111 16.26 -0.11 -7.16
C HIS A 111 16.78 -1.14 -8.16
N LYS A 112 17.77 -1.97 -7.75
CA LYS A 112 18.27 -3.07 -8.59
C LYS A 112 17.20 -4.13 -8.88
N GLN A 113 16.33 -4.46 -7.92
CA GLN A 113 15.22 -5.38 -8.13
C GLN A 113 14.21 -4.83 -9.14
N ILE A 114 13.84 -3.56 -9.01
CA ILE A 114 12.92 -2.88 -9.93
C ILE A 114 13.52 -2.82 -11.35
N LEU A 115 14.79 -2.43 -11.48
CA LEU A 115 15.47 -2.39 -12.79
C LEU A 115 15.47 -3.77 -13.46
N ARG A 116 15.78 -4.82 -12.71
CA ARG A 116 15.75 -6.21 -13.22
C ARG A 116 14.36 -6.62 -13.66
N LEU A 117 13.34 -6.27 -12.87
CA LEU A 117 11.95 -6.54 -13.20
C LEU A 117 11.57 -5.87 -14.53
N GLN A 118 11.81 -4.56 -14.67
CA GLN A 118 11.44 -3.81 -15.88
C GLN A 118 12.16 -4.31 -17.15
N VAL A 119 13.43 -4.70 -17.02
CA VAL A 119 14.17 -5.31 -18.14
C VAL A 119 13.60 -6.70 -18.48
N ALA A 120 13.28 -7.52 -17.49
CA ALA A 120 12.77 -8.86 -17.71
C ALA A 120 11.34 -8.88 -18.28
N THR A 121 10.48 -7.93 -17.90
CA THR A 121 9.07 -7.90 -18.30
C THR A 121 8.79 -7.01 -19.50
N MET A 122 9.50 -5.88 -19.63
CA MET A 122 9.23 -4.87 -20.66
C MET A 122 10.43 -4.57 -21.57
N GLN A 123 11.60 -5.16 -21.29
CA GLN A 123 12.87 -4.86 -21.99
C GLN A 123 13.25 -3.37 -21.95
N ARG A 124 12.74 -2.61 -20.98
CA ARG A 124 12.90 -1.16 -20.86
C ARG A 124 13.53 -0.76 -19.53
N ARG A 125 14.73 -0.18 -19.59
CA ARG A 125 15.45 0.32 -18.40
C ARG A 125 14.98 1.69 -17.95
N ASP A 126 14.50 2.48 -18.90
CA ASP A 126 14.06 3.86 -18.73
C ASP A 126 12.73 3.98 -17.94
N LEU A 127 12.00 2.87 -17.79
CA LEU A 127 10.83 2.78 -16.90
C LEU A 127 11.20 2.49 -15.44
N CYS A 128 12.49 2.34 -15.12
CA CYS A 128 12.94 2.25 -13.74
C CYS A 128 12.82 3.63 -13.07
N PRO A 129 12.11 3.75 -11.93
CA PRO A 129 12.08 4.98 -11.15
C PRO A 129 13.49 5.43 -10.77
N ALA A 130 13.71 6.75 -10.75
CA ALA A 130 14.96 7.33 -10.28
C ALA A 130 15.27 6.90 -8.83
N ILE A 131 16.56 6.79 -8.50
CA ILE A 131 17.00 6.31 -7.18
C ILE A 131 16.49 7.18 -6.03
N GLU A 132 16.35 8.48 -6.27
CA GLU A 132 15.82 9.46 -5.32
C GLU A 132 14.36 9.17 -4.98
N LEU A 133 13.55 8.79 -5.97
CA LEU A 133 12.15 8.41 -5.75
C LEU A 133 12.07 7.10 -4.95
N VAL A 134 12.92 6.12 -5.25
CA VAL A 134 13.02 4.88 -4.46
C VAL A 134 13.46 5.16 -3.02
N GLN A 135 14.39 6.09 -2.81
CA GLN A 135 14.82 6.52 -1.49
C GLN A 135 13.67 7.19 -0.72
N GLN A 136 12.90 8.04 -1.38
CA GLN A 136 11.72 8.67 -0.82
C GLN A 136 10.68 7.63 -0.39
N TRP A 137 10.44 6.57 -1.18
CA TRP A 137 9.53 5.49 -0.80
C TRP A 137 9.94 4.81 0.50
N VAL A 138 11.22 4.46 0.65
CA VAL A 138 11.75 3.82 1.87
C VAL A 138 11.63 4.76 3.07
N GLN A 139 11.92 6.06 2.91
CA GLN A 139 11.78 7.06 3.97
C GLN A 139 10.32 7.24 4.40
N GLN A 140 9.40 7.40 3.45
CA GLN A 140 7.98 7.54 3.77
C GLN A 140 7.40 6.28 4.41
N ALA A 141 7.83 5.09 3.98
CA ALA A 141 7.43 3.83 4.59
C ALA A 141 7.76 3.78 6.09
N LYS A 142 8.94 4.28 6.50
CA LYS A 142 9.35 4.38 7.91
C LYS A 142 8.44 5.31 8.71
N LEU A 143 8.11 6.49 8.16
CA LEU A 143 7.21 7.45 8.82
C LEU A 143 5.81 6.87 9.02
N VAL A 144 5.31 6.19 7.99
CA VAL A 144 4.02 5.53 7.96
C VAL A 144 3.94 4.34 8.93
N GLN A 145 5.05 3.66 9.24
CA GLN A 145 5.11 2.67 10.33
C GLN A 145 5.12 3.34 11.71
N GLY A 146 5.90 4.42 11.88
CA GLY A 146 5.99 5.14 13.15
C GLY A 146 4.63 5.69 13.62
N ASP A 147 3.81 6.21 12.69
CA ASP A 147 2.46 6.67 12.98
C ASP A 147 1.53 5.53 13.45
N LEU A 148 1.59 4.35 12.82
CA LEU A 148 0.83 3.18 13.28
C LEU A 148 1.22 2.72 14.68
N SER A 149 2.51 2.73 15.01
CA SER A 149 2.99 2.38 16.35
C SER A 149 2.50 3.37 17.40
N ASN A 150 2.44 4.66 17.06
CA ASN A 150 1.97 5.70 17.97
C ASN A 150 0.45 5.63 18.22
N ARG A 151 -0.34 5.32 17.18
CA ARG A 151 -1.81 5.18 17.31
C ARG A 151 -2.23 3.99 18.17
N LYS A 152 -1.54 2.85 18.06
CA LYS A 152 -1.85 1.65 18.88
C LYS A 152 -1.61 1.85 20.38
N ASN A 153 -0.86 2.88 20.78
CA ASN A 153 -0.54 3.17 22.17
C ASN A 153 -1.54 4.11 22.86
N ILE A 154 -2.58 4.58 22.13
CA ILE A 154 -3.53 5.60 22.58
C ILE A 154 -4.97 5.03 22.72
N ASP A 155 -5.22 3.81 22.25
CA ASP A 155 -6.51 3.15 22.46
C ASP A 155 -6.49 2.40 23.80
N TRP A 156 -7.33 2.90 24.73
CA TRP A 156 -7.48 2.59 26.17
C TRP A 156 -7.46 1.12 26.59
#